data_AF-A0A2V9S2N2-F1
#
_entry.id   AF-A0A2V9S2N2-F1
#
_cell.length_a   1.000
_cell.length_b   1.000
_cell.length_c   1.000
_cell.angle_alpha   90.00
_cell.angle_beta   90.00
_cell.angle_gamma   90.00
#
_symmetry.space_group_name_H-M   'P 1'
#
loop_
_entity.id
_entity.type
_entity.pdbx_description
1 polymer ?
#
loop_
_entity_poly.entity_id
_entity_poly.type
_entity_poly.pdbx_seq_one_letter_code
_entity_poly.pdbx_strand_id
1 'polypeptide(L)'
;MTRLLVFLTIIATSTPALSQKDLTDSQHLRALLEEVRQLRRDLQTATSAAQRVQIALYRLQLQDAAVARATRLVEESHSKLTDLADARAHIGGEMERSEDLRNRIQDAADRDQLEQRLADLKRDLERIARDEQQWRAKASQAEQQLRDEQIKLDSLHSLLDQLDQALERTGNSSASASNR
;
A
#
# COMPACT_ATOMS: atom_id res chain seq x y z
N MET A 1 67.35 81.97 10.08
CA MET A 1 66.26 82.59 9.29
C MET A 1 66.79 82.72 7.88
N THR A 2 66.31 82.00 6.86
CA THR A 2 64.92 81.65 6.54
C THR A 2 64.95 80.53 5.50
N ARG A 3 64.04 79.53 5.65
CA ARG A 3 63.55 78.58 4.63
C ARG A 3 64.50 77.40 4.35
N LEU A 4 64.29 76.18 4.84
CA LEU A 4 63.06 75.41 5.11
C LEU A 4 62.06 75.53 3.97
N LEU A 5 62.23 74.67 2.96
CA LEU A 5 61.42 74.37 1.76
C LEU A 5 62.48 74.01 0.70
N VAL A 6 62.81 72.74 0.46
CA VAL A 6 62.01 71.81 -0.33
C VAL A 6 62.25 70.39 0.18
N PHE A 7 61.46 69.98 1.18
CA PHE A 7 61.00 68.60 1.23
C PHE A 7 60.04 68.39 0.04
N LEU A 8 59.86 67.15 -0.39
CA LEU A 8 58.71 66.65 -1.18
C LEU A 8 58.91 66.48 -2.70
N THR A 9 59.94 65.76 -3.14
CA THR A 9 60.01 65.27 -4.54
C THR A 9 60.63 63.85 -4.68
N ILE A 10 60.22 62.89 -3.85
CA ILE A 10 60.13 61.47 -4.27
C ILE A 10 58.90 60.89 -3.54
N ILE A 11 57.72 61.09 -4.13
CA ILE A 11 56.50 60.37 -3.78
C ILE A 11 56.31 59.29 -4.83
N ALA A 12 56.29 58.06 -4.33
CA ALA A 12 55.49 56.93 -4.82
C ALA A 12 55.60 56.57 -6.32
N THR A 13 56.54 55.69 -6.64
CA THR A 13 56.21 54.56 -7.53
C THR A 13 55.34 53.58 -6.74
N SER A 14 54.07 53.93 -6.52
CA SER A 14 53.07 52.95 -6.10
C SER A 14 52.65 52.20 -7.35
N THR A 15 53.10 50.97 -7.48
CA THR A 15 52.53 49.99 -8.39
C THR A 15 51.01 49.96 -8.15
N PRO A 16 50.14 50.19 -9.14
CA PRO A 16 48.72 49.89 -8.95
C PRO A 16 48.55 48.36 -8.96
N ALA A 17 48.86 47.72 -7.83
CA ALA A 17 48.43 46.36 -7.50
C ALA A 17 47.14 46.43 -6.65
N LEU A 18 46.16 47.22 -7.09
CA LEU A 18 44.81 47.24 -6.54
C LEU A 18 43.81 47.25 -7.69
N SER A 19 43.41 46.06 -8.12
CA SER A 19 42.15 45.85 -8.86
C SER A 19 41.76 44.37 -8.96
N GLN A 20 42.61 43.42 -8.53
CA GLN A 20 42.28 42.01 -8.62
C GLN A 20 41.54 41.46 -7.38
N LYS A 21 41.59 42.14 -6.22
CA LYS A 21 41.00 41.62 -4.97
C LYS A 21 39.46 41.76 -4.92
N ASP A 22 38.92 42.90 -5.33
CA ASP A 22 37.46 43.17 -5.33
C ASP A 22 36.69 42.33 -6.38
N LEU A 23 37.33 42.04 -7.52
CA LEU A 23 36.77 41.16 -8.56
C LEU A 23 36.70 39.70 -8.10
N THR A 24 37.68 39.25 -7.30
CA THR A 24 37.74 37.87 -6.80
C THR A 24 36.76 37.66 -5.64
N ASP A 25 36.63 38.63 -4.74
CA ASP A 25 35.71 38.56 -3.59
C ASP A 25 34.23 38.58 -4.03
N SER A 26 33.92 39.40 -5.04
CA SER A 26 32.58 39.43 -5.65
C SER A 26 32.25 38.14 -6.43
N GLN A 27 33.25 37.46 -7.00
CA GLN A 27 33.07 36.14 -7.61
C GLN A 27 32.82 35.05 -6.54
N HIS A 28 33.56 35.05 -5.44
CA HIS A 28 33.34 34.11 -4.34
C HIS A 28 31.98 34.30 -3.65
N LEU A 29 31.57 35.54 -3.41
CA LEU A 29 30.23 35.84 -2.87
C LEU A 29 29.10 35.37 -3.80
N ARG A 30 29.26 35.52 -5.12
CA ARG A 30 28.29 35.03 -6.11
C ARG A 30 28.23 33.50 -6.12
N ALA A 31 29.37 32.82 -6.00
CA ALA A 31 29.44 31.37 -5.92
C ALA A 31 28.68 30.85 -4.68
N LEU A 32 28.93 31.45 -3.50
CA LEU A 32 28.22 31.10 -2.27
C LEU A 32 26.71 31.36 -2.35
N LEU A 33 26.30 32.46 -2.99
CA LEU A 33 24.89 32.77 -3.19
C LEU A 33 24.20 31.73 -4.09
N GLU A 34 24.90 31.21 -5.10
CA GLU A 34 24.37 30.17 -5.97
C GLU A 34 24.32 28.81 -5.27
N GLU A 35 25.34 28.47 -4.47
CA GLU A 35 25.32 27.28 -3.59
C GLU A 35 24.15 27.32 -2.60
N VAL A 36 23.89 28.47 -1.95
CA VAL A 36 22.76 28.61 -1.02
C VAL A 36 21.41 28.49 -1.75
N ARG A 37 21.29 29.06 -2.96
CA ARG A 37 20.09 28.89 -3.80
C ARG A 37 19.89 27.45 -4.20
N GLN A 38 20.97 26.76 -4.56
CA GLN A 38 20.94 25.33 -4.89
C GLN A 38 20.54 24.49 -3.67
N LEU A 39 21.16 24.72 -2.50
CA LEU A 39 20.81 24.05 -1.26
C LEU A 39 19.34 24.26 -0.88
N ARG A 40 18.80 25.49 -1.06
CA ARG A 40 17.37 25.75 -0.82
C ARG A 40 16.48 24.94 -1.78
N ARG A 41 16.83 24.85 -3.06
CA ARG A 41 16.09 24.04 -4.04
C ARG A 41 16.14 22.56 -3.68
N ASP A 42 17.30 22.06 -3.27
CA ASP A 42 17.50 20.67 -2.86
C ASP A 42 16.69 20.35 -1.60
N LEU A 43 16.70 21.24 -0.60
CA LEU A 43 15.88 21.09 0.61
C LEU A 43 14.38 21.09 0.31
N GLN A 44 13.91 21.99 -0.57
CA GLN A 44 12.49 22.01 -0.98
C GLN A 44 12.10 20.71 -1.70
N THR A 45 12.97 20.22 -2.58
CA THR A 45 12.76 18.97 -3.31
C THR A 45 12.73 17.78 -2.34
N ALA A 46 13.71 17.67 -1.45
CA ALA A 46 13.79 16.61 -0.43
C ALA A 46 12.58 16.61 0.53
N THR A 47 12.11 17.80 0.94
CA THR A 47 10.93 17.92 1.80
C THR A 47 9.67 17.45 1.07
N SER A 48 9.48 17.86 -0.19
CA SER A 48 8.32 17.42 -0.99
C SER A 48 8.35 15.91 -1.27
N ALA A 49 9.54 15.35 -1.48
CA ALA A 49 9.77 13.92 -1.61
C ALA A 49 9.39 13.16 -0.34
N ALA A 50 9.89 13.59 0.82
CA ALA A 50 9.59 12.97 2.10
C ALA A 50 8.08 12.95 2.39
N GLN A 51 7.38 14.06 2.11
CA GLN A 51 5.92 14.12 2.23
C GLN A 51 5.21 13.10 1.34
N ARG A 52 5.66 12.93 0.09
CA ARG A 52 5.07 11.96 -0.85
C ARG A 52 5.31 10.52 -0.39
N VAL A 53 6.51 10.20 0.11
CA VAL A 53 6.82 8.89 0.72
C VAL A 53 5.86 8.62 1.87
N GLN A 54 5.69 9.59 2.78
CA GLN A 54 4.85 9.41 3.97
C GLN A 54 3.37 9.17 3.60
N ILE A 55 2.85 9.88 2.60
CA ILE A 55 1.50 9.64 2.07
C ILE A 55 1.39 8.25 1.45
N ALA A 56 2.40 7.83 0.68
CA ALA A 56 2.39 6.52 0.03
C ALA A 56 2.44 5.38 1.05
N LEU A 57 3.28 5.48 2.09
CA LEU A 57 3.32 4.53 3.20
C LEU A 57 2.01 4.45 3.96
N TYR A 58 1.36 5.60 4.23
CA TYR A 58 0.06 5.60 4.88
C TYR A 58 -1.01 4.89 4.04
N ARG A 59 -1.01 5.11 2.71
CA ARG A 59 -1.93 4.42 1.80
C ARG A 59 -1.63 2.92 1.75
N LEU A 60 -0.36 2.52 1.77
CA LEU A 60 0.05 1.12 1.83
C LEU A 60 -0.55 0.44 3.07
N GLN A 61 -0.38 1.04 4.25
CA GLN A 61 -0.93 0.52 5.50
C GLN A 61 -2.45 0.37 5.46
N LEU A 62 -3.16 1.35 4.87
CA LEU A 62 -4.61 1.26 4.70
C LEU A 62 -5.01 0.14 3.74
N GLN A 63 -4.23 -0.06 2.68
CA GLN A 63 -4.45 -1.09 1.67
C GLN A 63 -4.18 -2.49 2.22
N ASP A 64 -3.10 -2.69 2.99
CA ASP A 64 -2.82 -3.95 3.71
C ASP A 64 -3.97 -4.31 4.66
N ALA A 65 -4.49 -3.33 5.40
CA ALA A 65 -5.65 -3.53 6.25
C ALA A 65 -6.91 -3.89 5.45
N ALA A 66 -7.08 -3.35 4.23
CA ALA A 66 -8.19 -3.70 3.35
C ALA A 66 -8.07 -5.14 2.82
N VAL A 67 -6.88 -5.55 2.36
CA VAL A 67 -6.59 -6.92 1.95
C VAL A 67 -6.84 -7.90 3.11
N ALA A 68 -6.33 -7.60 4.31
CA ALA A 68 -6.55 -8.45 5.48
C ALA A 68 -8.04 -8.63 5.82
N ARG A 69 -8.86 -7.58 5.69
CA ARG A 69 -10.32 -7.69 5.87
C ARG A 69 -10.96 -8.53 4.78
N ALA A 70 -10.57 -8.36 3.51
CA ALA A 70 -11.09 -9.15 2.40
C ALA A 70 -10.73 -10.64 2.53
N THR A 71 -9.50 -10.95 2.96
CA THR A 71 -9.06 -12.33 3.24
C THR A 71 -9.93 -12.99 4.31
N ARG A 72 -10.19 -12.29 5.43
CA ARG A 72 -11.06 -12.83 6.49
C ARG A 72 -12.48 -13.10 5.99
N LEU A 73 -13.02 -12.25 5.11
CA LEU A 73 -14.34 -12.45 4.53
C LEU A 73 -14.38 -13.70 3.64
N VAL A 74 -13.32 -13.93 2.87
CA VAL A 74 -13.16 -15.16 2.08
C VAL A 74 -13.12 -16.38 3.00
N GLU A 75 -12.26 -16.37 4.03
CA GLU A 75 -12.15 -17.45 5.01
C GLU A 75 -13.48 -17.75 5.70
N GLU A 76 -14.20 -16.72 6.15
CA GLU A 76 -15.52 -16.87 6.79
C GLU A 76 -16.53 -17.50 5.83
N SER A 77 -16.59 -17.04 4.58
CA SER A 77 -17.52 -17.56 3.59
C SER A 77 -17.24 -19.03 3.24
N HIS A 78 -15.96 -19.41 3.11
CA HIS A 78 -15.55 -20.80 2.88
C HIS A 78 -15.82 -21.69 4.09
N SER A 79 -15.58 -21.18 5.30
CA SER A 79 -15.93 -21.91 6.53
C SER A 79 -17.44 -22.19 6.58
N LYS A 80 -18.28 -21.21 6.25
CA LYS A 80 -19.75 -21.40 6.21
C LYS A 80 -20.17 -22.43 5.16
N LEU A 81 -19.52 -22.44 4.00
CA LEU A 81 -19.78 -23.47 2.98
C LEU A 81 -19.39 -24.87 3.45
N THR A 82 -18.29 -24.98 4.20
CA THR A 82 -17.86 -26.24 4.80
C THR A 82 -18.86 -26.72 5.86
N ASP A 83 -19.28 -25.83 6.76
CA ASP A 83 -20.32 -26.13 7.78
C ASP A 83 -21.61 -26.66 7.13
N LEU A 84 -22.04 -26.04 6.02
CA LEU A 84 -23.24 -26.45 5.28
C LEU A 84 -23.06 -27.79 4.55
N ALA A 85 -21.87 -28.05 4.00
CA ALA A 85 -21.56 -29.33 3.37
C ALA A 85 -21.60 -30.48 4.39
N ASP A 86 -21.06 -30.26 5.59
CA ASP A 86 -21.09 -31.23 6.68
C ASP A 86 -22.51 -31.48 7.17
N ALA A 87 -23.31 -30.41 7.35
CA ALA A 87 -24.72 -30.53 7.71
C ALA A 87 -25.51 -31.31 6.64
N ARG A 88 -25.26 -31.07 5.35
CA ARG A 88 -25.89 -31.81 4.25
C ARG A 88 -25.53 -33.29 4.30
N ALA A 89 -24.27 -33.62 4.55
CA ALA A 89 -23.81 -35.00 4.66
C ALA A 89 -24.45 -35.71 5.86
N HIS A 90 -24.58 -35.02 7.00
CA HIS A 90 -25.23 -35.55 8.18
C HIS A 90 -26.70 -35.91 7.91
N ILE A 91 -27.49 -34.95 7.39
CA ILE A 91 -28.90 -35.17 7.06
C ILE A 91 -29.07 -36.26 6.00
N GLY A 92 -28.19 -36.29 4.99
CA GLY A 92 -28.20 -37.35 3.98
C GLY A 92 -28.05 -38.74 4.60
N GLY A 93 -27.15 -38.90 5.56
CA GLY A 93 -26.98 -40.16 6.29
C GLY A 93 -28.16 -40.51 7.21
N GLU A 94 -28.81 -39.51 7.82
CA GLU A 94 -30.04 -39.75 8.61
C GLU A 94 -31.23 -40.15 7.73
N MET A 95 -31.35 -39.56 6.54
CA MET A 95 -32.35 -39.94 5.55
C MET A 95 -32.14 -41.39 5.09
N GLU A 96 -30.92 -41.78 4.72
CA GLU A 96 -30.61 -43.15 4.30
C GLU A 96 -31.00 -44.18 5.38
N ARG A 97 -30.62 -43.93 6.64
CA ARG A 97 -31.00 -44.80 7.77
C ARG A 97 -32.51 -44.86 7.98
N SER A 98 -33.21 -43.74 7.80
CA SER A 98 -34.67 -43.67 7.97
C SER A 98 -35.39 -44.37 6.82
N GLU A 99 -34.88 -44.29 5.59
CA GLU A 99 -35.40 -45.02 4.43
C GLU A 99 -35.19 -46.54 4.57
N ASP A 100 -34.01 -46.96 5.04
CA ASP A 100 -33.72 -48.36 5.36
C ASP A 100 -34.65 -48.92 6.42
N LEU A 101 -34.92 -48.16 7.48
CA LEU A 101 -35.83 -48.56 8.54
C LEU A 101 -37.28 -48.64 8.04
N ARG A 102 -37.72 -47.66 7.24
CA ARG A 102 -39.06 -47.65 6.62
C ARG A 102 -39.30 -48.93 5.80
N ASN A 103 -38.29 -49.42 5.08
CA ASN A 103 -38.40 -50.62 4.28
C ASN A 103 -38.50 -51.92 5.11
N ARG A 104 -38.16 -51.88 6.41
CA ARG A 104 -38.17 -53.03 7.32
C ARG A 104 -39.38 -53.06 8.26
N ILE A 105 -40.02 -51.91 8.50
CA ILE A 105 -41.17 -51.80 9.41
C ILE A 105 -42.44 -52.30 8.71
N GLN A 106 -43.22 -53.11 9.45
CA GLN A 106 -44.51 -53.65 9.00
C GLN A 106 -45.70 -52.92 9.64
N ASP A 107 -45.49 -52.28 10.79
CA ASP A 107 -46.53 -51.53 11.49
C ASP A 107 -46.85 -50.20 10.79
N ALA A 108 -48.14 -49.88 10.67
CA ALA A 108 -48.60 -48.70 9.94
C ALA A 108 -48.33 -47.39 10.69
N ALA A 109 -48.46 -47.37 12.01
CA ALA A 109 -48.27 -46.15 12.81
C ALA A 109 -46.78 -45.76 12.86
N ASP A 110 -45.89 -46.74 13.03
CA ASP A 110 -44.44 -46.51 12.98
C ASP A 110 -43.97 -46.05 11.60
N ARG A 111 -44.60 -46.55 10.54
CA ARG A 111 -44.32 -46.12 9.16
C ARG A 111 -44.73 -44.67 8.92
N ASP A 112 -45.92 -44.27 9.36
CA ASP A 112 -46.39 -42.88 9.22
C ASP A 112 -45.46 -41.89 9.94
N GLN A 113 -44.99 -42.25 11.13
CA GLN A 113 -44.03 -41.44 11.88
C GLN A 113 -42.68 -41.30 11.14
N LEU A 114 -42.20 -42.36 10.49
CA LEU A 114 -40.99 -42.29 9.66
C LEU A 114 -41.19 -41.46 8.39
N GLU A 115 -42.36 -41.55 7.76
CA GLU A 115 -42.67 -40.72 6.58
C GLU A 115 -42.70 -39.24 6.93
N GLN A 116 -43.22 -38.87 8.10
CA GLN A 116 -43.16 -37.49 8.61
C GLN A 116 -41.70 -37.04 8.85
N ARG A 117 -40.89 -37.86 9.52
CA ARG A 117 -39.46 -37.55 9.72
C ARG A 117 -38.70 -37.39 8.42
N LEU A 118 -38.93 -38.26 7.44
CA LEU A 118 -38.33 -38.15 6.11
C LEU A 118 -38.77 -36.88 5.37
N ALA A 119 -40.03 -36.47 5.54
CA ALA A 119 -40.52 -35.21 4.99
C ALA A 119 -39.82 -33.99 5.63
N ASP A 120 -39.61 -34.02 6.95
CA ASP A 120 -38.90 -32.96 7.66
C ASP A 120 -37.43 -32.87 7.24
N LEU A 121 -36.72 -34.00 7.19
CA LEU A 121 -35.33 -34.07 6.72
C LEU A 121 -35.17 -33.55 5.28
N LYS A 122 -36.14 -33.85 4.39
CA LYS A 122 -36.16 -33.31 3.02
C LYS A 122 -36.28 -31.78 3.01
N ARG A 123 -37.16 -31.21 3.83
CA ARG A 123 -37.31 -29.75 3.95
C ARG A 123 -36.03 -29.09 4.47
N ASP A 124 -35.35 -29.74 5.43
CA ASP A 124 -34.08 -29.26 5.94
C ASP A 124 -32.97 -29.30 4.87
N LEU A 125 -32.91 -30.38 4.08
CA LEU A 125 -31.95 -30.48 2.96
C LEU A 125 -32.20 -29.40 1.91
N GLU A 126 -33.46 -29.14 1.55
CA GLU A 126 -33.82 -28.03 0.65
C GLU A 126 -33.42 -26.67 1.22
N ARG A 127 -33.55 -26.46 2.54
CA ARG A 127 -33.08 -25.24 3.19
C ARG A 127 -31.56 -25.11 3.08
N ILE A 128 -30.82 -26.15 3.43
CA ILE A 128 -29.36 -26.17 3.31
C ILE A 128 -28.91 -25.89 1.87
N ALA A 129 -29.59 -26.48 0.87
CA ALA A 129 -29.26 -26.25 -0.53
C ALA A 129 -29.44 -24.78 -0.95
N ARG A 130 -30.50 -24.11 -0.47
CA ARG A 130 -30.71 -22.67 -0.70
C ARG A 130 -29.64 -21.83 -0.01
N ASP A 131 -29.32 -22.15 1.24
CA ASP A 131 -28.28 -21.45 2.01
C ASP A 131 -26.90 -21.64 1.34
N GLU A 132 -26.58 -22.84 0.87
CA GLU A 132 -25.34 -23.16 0.15
C GLU A 132 -25.23 -22.34 -1.14
N GLN A 133 -26.32 -22.21 -1.91
CA GLN A 133 -26.32 -21.36 -3.10
C GLN A 133 -26.07 -19.88 -2.75
N GLN A 134 -26.69 -19.37 -1.70
CA GLN A 134 -26.48 -17.99 -1.24
C GLN A 134 -25.04 -17.77 -0.79
N TRP A 135 -24.47 -18.69 -0.01
CA TRP A 135 -23.11 -18.59 0.48
C TRP A 135 -22.06 -18.77 -0.62
N ARG A 136 -22.33 -19.57 -1.65
CA ARG A 136 -21.47 -19.67 -2.84
C ARG A 136 -21.40 -18.34 -3.58
N ALA A 137 -22.53 -17.65 -3.74
CA ALA A 137 -22.55 -16.31 -4.33
C ALA A 137 -21.75 -15.31 -3.48
N LYS A 138 -21.90 -15.35 -2.15
CA LYS A 138 -21.11 -14.51 -1.23
C LYS A 138 -19.61 -14.82 -1.29
N ALA A 139 -19.23 -16.10 -1.35
CA ALA A 139 -17.83 -16.51 -1.46
C ALA A 139 -17.21 -15.99 -2.77
N SER A 140 -17.91 -16.15 -3.89
CA SER A 140 -17.45 -15.60 -5.18
C SER A 140 -17.28 -14.08 -5.13
N GLN A 141 -18.18 -13.36 -4.46
CA GLN A 141 -18.07 -11.91 -4.29
C GLN A 141 -16.89 -11.52 -3.39
N ALA A 142 -16.70 -12.23 -2.26
CA ALA A 142 -15.59 -12.00 -1.34
C ALA A 142 -14.24 -12.25 -2.02
N GLU A 143 -14.14 -13.31 -2.82
CA GLU A 143 -12.93 -13.61 -3.60
C GLU A 143 -12.66 -12.56 -4.66
N GLN A 144 -13.70 -12.05 -5.34
CA GLN A 144 -13.51 -10.95 -6.28
C GLN A 144 -13.01 -9.69 -5.58
N GLN A 145 -13.60 -9.36 -4.43
CA GLN A 145 -13.16 -8.22 -3.63
C GLN A 145 -11.69 -8.39 -3.17
N LEU A 146 -11.30 -9.58 -2.73
CA LEU A 146 -9.91 -9.87 -2.36
C LEU A 146 -8.96 -9.65 -3.55
N ARG A 147 -9.31 -10.16 -4.74
CA ARG A 147 -8.51 -9.94 -5.96
C ARG A 147 -8.38 -8.46 -6.30
N ASP A 148 -9.47 -7.70 -6.22
CA ASP A 148 -9.46 -6.27 -6.50
C ASP A 148 -8.55 -5.50 -5.52
N GLU A 149 -8.59 -5.85 -4.24
CA GLU A 149 -7.71 -5.23 -3.23
C GLU A 149 -6.24 -5.65 -3.39
N GLN A 150 -5.96 -6.87 -3.84
CA GLN A 150 -4.61 -7.33 -4.17
C GLN A 150 -4.04 -6.57 -5.38
N ILE A 151 -4.83 -6.37 -6.43
CA ILE A 151 -4.42 -5.56 -7.60
C ILE A 151 -4.08 -4.12 -7.19
N LYS A 152 -4.89 -3.51 -6.31
CA LYS A 152 -4.59 -2.17 -5.78
C LYS A 152 -3.30 -2.15 -4.99
N LEU A 153 -3.06 -3.17 -4.17
CA LEU A 153 -1.83 -3.31 -3.39
C LEU A 153 -0.60 -3.42 -4.30
N ASP A 154 -0.66 -4.26 -5.33
CA ASP A 154 0.43 -4.43 -6.31
C ASP A 154 0.71 -3.15 -7.09
N SER A 155 -0.34 -2.41 -7.47
CA SER A 155 -0.21 -1.09 -8.09
C SER A 155 0.46 -0.08 -7.16
N LEU A 156 0.20 -0.16 -5.85
CA LEU A 156 0.77 0.74 -4.85
C LEU A 156 2.24 0.43 -4.60
N HIS A 157 2.61 -0.85 -4.53
CA HIS A 157 4.01 -1.29 -4.53
C HIS A 157 4.76 -0.79 -5.76
N SER A 158 4.20 -0.96 -6.95
CA SER A 158 4.81 -0.48 -8.20
C SER A 158 5.04 1.03 -8.19
N LEU A 159 4.12 1.81 -7.60
CA LEU A 159 4.26 3.26 -7.46
C LEU A 159 5.33 3.64 -6.43
N LEU A 160 5.47 2.88 -5.35
CA LEU A 160 6.54 3.05 -4.37
C LEU A 160 7.91 2.79 -4.99
N ASP A 161 8.07 1.73 -5.79
CA ASP A 161 9.32 1.42 -6.49
C ASP A 161 9.71 2.53 -7.48
N GLN A 162 8.72 3.07 -8.21
CA GLN A 162 8.94 4.21 -9.11
C GLN A 162 9.34 5.47 -8.34
N LEU A 163 8.73 5.69 -7.17
CA LEU A 163 9.08 6.81 -6.31
C LEU A 163 10.53 6.68 -5.82
N ASP A 164 10.93 5.49 -5.37
CA ASP A 164 12.28 5.22 -4.91
C ASP A 164 13.32 5.47 -6.02
N GLN A 165 13.10 4.92 -7.22
CA GLN A 165 13.95 5.16 -8.39
C GLN A 165 14.02 6.66 -8.76
N ALA A 166 12.92 7.40 -8.65
CA ALA A 166 12.91 8.83 -8.94
C ALA A 166 13.72 9.62 -7.89
N LEU A 167 13.68 9.20 -6.62
CA LEU A 167 14.46 9.80 -5.55
C LEU A 167 15.96 9.50 -5.72
N GLU A 168 16.33 8.27 -6.05
CA GLU A 168 17.72 7.89 -6.36
C GLU A 168 18.29 8.71 -7.52
N ARG A 169 17.53 8.86 -8.62
CA ARG A 169 17.94 9.68 -9.77
C ARG A 169 18.15 11.15 -9.41
N THR A 170 17.28 11.69 -8.56
CA THR A 170 17.37 13.08 -8.10
C THR A 170 18.60 13.27 -7.20
N GLY A 171 18.85 12.33 -6.28
CA GLY A 171 20.04 12.33 -5.43
C GLY A 171 21.35 12.24 -6.24
N ASN A 172 21.40 11.34 -7.23
CA ASN A 172 22.57 11.18 -8.09
C ASN A 172 22.81 12.40 -9.00
N SER A 173 21.76 13.09 -9.43
CA SER A 173 21.87 14.31 -10.24
C SER A 173 22.43 15.49 -9.44
N SER A 174 22.04 15.63 -8.16
CA SER A 174 22.62 16.65 -7.26
C SER A 174 24.10 16.35 -6.98
N ALA A 175 24.48 15.08 -6.76
CA ALA A 175 25.88 14.68 -6.56
C ALA A 175 26.77 14.94 -7.80
N SER A 176 26.25 14.69 -9.00
CA SER A 176 26.93 14.99 -10.26
C SER A 176 27.14 16.50 -10.49
N ALA A 177 26.19 17.34 -10.07
CA ALA A 177 26.30 18.79 -10.22
C ALA A 177 27.30 19.42 -9.24
N SER A 178 27.55 18.80 -8.09
CA SER A 178 28.55 19.27 -7.12
C SER A 178 30.00 18.95 -7.49
N ASN A 179 30.23 18.10 -8.51
CA ASN A 179 31.55 17.59 -8.88
C ASN A 179 32.11 18.21 -10.20
N ARG A 180 31.48 19.29 -10.68
CA ARG A 180 31.89 20.10 -11.83
C ARG A 180 32.10 21.54 -11.40
#